data_AF-A0A822GVG3-F1
#
_entry.id   AF-A0A822GVG3-F1
#
_cell.length_a   1.000
_cell.length_b   1.000
_cell.length_c   1.000
_cell.angle_alpha   90.00
_cell.angle_beta   90.00
_cell.angle_gamma   90.00
#
_symmetry.space_group_name_H-M   'P 1'
#
loop_
_entity.id
_entity.type
_entity.pdbx_description
1 polymer ?
#
loop_
_entity_poly.entity_id
_entity_poly.type
_entity_poly.pdbx_seq_one_letter_code
_entity_poly.pdbx_strand_id
1 'polypeptide(L)'
;PPGIGKTYLAKSLAAECKTTFISVNAWGFQPKYLNYNEKSVNSIFELARQRQPCILFIDDIDGLPGQRYDSESELYQRITQEFLIQTEGTLCE
;
A
#
# COMPACT_ATOMS: atom_id res chain seq x y z
N PRO A 1 -6.11 -15.72 7.02
CA PRO A 1 -5.44 -16.65 7.96
C PRO A 1 -3.99 -16.23 8.22
N PRO A 2 -3.64 -15.90 9.47
CA PRO A 2 -2.26 -15.54 9.83
C PRO A 2 -1.32 -16.75 9.69
N GLY A 3 -0.06 -16.50 9.36
CA GLY A 3 0.99 -17.53 9.41
C GLY A 3 1.11 -18.49 8.22
N ILE A 4 0.34 -18.31 7.14
CA ILE A 4 0.41 -19.20 5.95
C ILE A 4 1.51 -18.82 4.94
N GLY A 5 2.50 -18.02 5.34
CA GLY A 5 3.69 -17.74 4.53
C GLY A 5 3.55 -16.73 3.38
N LYS A 6 2.48 -15.92 3.33
CA LYS A 6 2.26 -14.91 2.26
C LYS A 6 3.44 -13.94 2.11
N THR A 7 3.84 -13.33 3.22
CA THR A 7 4.97 -12.38 3.26
C THR A 7 6.29 -13.07 2.92
N TYR A 8 6.45 -14.35 3.32
CA TYR A 8 7.63 -15.14 2.98
C TYR A 8 7.69 -15.41 1.47
N LEU A 9 6.58 -15.83 0.87
CA LEU A 9 6.46 -16.06 -0.58
C LEU A 9 6.81 -14.78 -1.37
N ALA A 10 6.27 -13.63 -0.97
CA ALA A 10 6.54 -12.36 -1.65
C ALA A 10 8.02 -11.96 -1.59
N LYS A 11 8.67 -12.15 -0.43
CA LYS A 11 10.11 -11.90 -0.26
C LYS A 11 10.96 -12.87 -1.08
N SER A 12 10.61 -14.16 -1.10
CA SER A 12 11.30 -15.17 -1.89
C SER A 12 11.21 -14.87 -3.39
N LEU A 13 10.02 -14.48 -3.88
CA LEU A 13 9.83 -14.06 -5.26
C LEU A 13 10.71 -12.85 -5.61
N ALA A 14 10.78 -11.85 -4.73
CA ALA A 14 11.62 -10.68 -4.97
C ALA A 14 13.11 -11.03 -5.05
N ALA A 15 13.57 -11.94 -4.20
CA ALA A 15 14.94 -12.44 -4.21
C ALA A 15 15.25 -13.24 -5.49
N GLU A 16 14.34 -14.12 -5.92
CA GLU A 16 14.48 -14.91 -7.14
C GLU A 16 14.50 -14.03 -8.39
N CYS A 17 13.61 -13.03 -8.45
CA CYS A 17 13.54 -12.07 -9.55
C CYS A 17 14.59 -10.95 -9.48
N LYS A 18 15.43 -10.89 -8.41
CA LYS A 18 16.43 -9.83 -8.17
C LYS A 18 15.85 -8.42 -8.28
N THR A 19 14.65 -8.24 -7.73
CA THR A 19 13.88 -6.99 -7.82
C THR A 19 13.80 -6.32 -6.46
N THR A 20 13.63 -4.99 -6.45
CA THR A 20 13.45 -4.25 -5.20
C THR A 20 12.20 -4.76 -4.47
N PHE A 21 12.29 -4.98 -3.17
CA PHE A 21 11.13 -5.32 -2.34
C PHE A 21 10.84 -4.19 -1.36
N ILE A 22 9.67 -3.56 -1.51
CA ILE A 22 9.17 -2.56 -0.56
C ILE A 22 7.96 -3.16 0.13
N SER A 23 8.00 -3.23 1.46
CA SER A 23 6.90 -3.76 2.28
C SER A 23 6.22 -2.64 3.04
N VAL A 24 4.90 -2.56 2.96
CA VAL A 24 4.08 -1.58 3.69
C VAL A 24 2.94 -2.33 4.36
N ASN A 25 2.62 -1.98 5.60
CA ASN A 25 1.45 -2.51 6.29
C ASN A 25 0.29 -1.50 6.17
N ALA A 26 -0.87 -1.96 5.71
CA ALA A 26 -2.01 -1.08 5.46
C ALA A 26 -2.64 -0.48 6.72
N TRP A 27 -2.46 -1.09 7.91
CA TRP A 27 -2.87 -0.49 9.19
C TRP A 27 -2.14 0.83 9.48
N GLY A 28 -0.99 1.07 8.86
CA GLY A 28 -0.29 2.35 8.93
C GLY A 28 -1.14 3.51 8.45
N PHE A 29 -2.05 3.29 7.49
CA PHE A 29 -2.89 4.33 6.86
C PHE A 29 -4.08 4.77 7.71
N GLN A 30 -4.18 4.33 8.96
CA GLN A 30 -5.22 4.77 9.89
C GLN A 30 -4.87 6.12 10.54
N PRO A 31 -5.74 7.14 10.57
CA PRO A 31 -5.61 8.43 11.25
C PRO A 31 -5.27 8.34 12.73
N LYS A 32 -5.53 7.21 13.39
CA LYS A 32 -5.03 6.99 14.75
C LYS A 32 -3.50 7.06 14.80
N TYR A 33 -2.85 6.70 13.69
CA TYR A 33 -1.44 6.90 13.42
C TYR A 33 -1.29 8.17 12.57
N LEU A 34 -1.25 9.33 13.25
CA LEU A 34 -1.14 10.70 12.71
C LEU A 34 -0.06 10.95 11.63
N ASN A 35 0.80 9.97 11.35
CA ASN A 35 1.93 10.08 10.45
C ASN A 35 1.63 9.66 9.00
N TYR A 36 0.43 9.13 8.72
CA TYR A 36 0.06 8.70 7.38
C TYR A 36 -1.09 9.54 6.82
N ASN A 37 -0.84 10.17 5.68
CA ASN A 37 -1.81 10.96 4.91
C ASN A 37 -1.69 10.60 3.40
N GLU A 38 -2.46 11.30 2.56
CA GLU A 38 -2.47 11.07 1.11
C GLU A 38 -1.07 11.24 0.49
N LYS A 39 -0.27 12.19 1.00
CA LYS A 39 1.11 12.39 0.53
C LYS A 39 2.00 11.18 0.84
N SER A 40 1.82 10.55 2.00
CA SER A 40 2.56 9.35 2.37
C SER A 40 2.28 8.20 1.39
N VAL A 41 1.02 8.02 0.96
CA VAL A 41 0.65 7.05 -0.09
C VAL A 41 1.40 7.39 -1.37
N ASN A 42 1.29 8.63 -1.84
CA ASN A 42 1.95 9.09 -3.06
C ASN A 42 3.47 8.85 -3.04
N SER A 43 4.16 9.24 -1.96
CA SER A 43 5.61 9.04 -1.82
C SER A 43 6.03 7.57 -1.81
N ILE A 44 5.23 6.66 -1.27
CA ILE A 44 5.50 5.21 -1.30
C ILE A 44 5.46 4.70 -2.74
N PHE A 45 4.43 5.07 -3.49
CA PHE A 45 4.29 4.66 -4.89
C PHE A 45 5.37 5.31 -5.76
N GLU A 46 5.69 6.59 -5.53
CA GLU A 46 6.79 7.27 -6.23
C GLU A 46 8.13 6.59 -5.97
N LEU A 47 8.43 6.25 -4.71
CA LEU A 47 9.64 5.49 -4.35
C LEU A 47 9.67 4.12 -5.07
N ALA A 48 8.54 3.43 -5.16
CA ALA A 48 8.45 2.16 -5.87
C ALA A 48 8.71 2.31 -7.38
N ARG A 49 8.20 3.37 -8.01
CA ARG A 49 8.47 3.70 -9.42
C ARG A 49 9.93 4.05 -9.65
N GLN A 50 10.55 4.84 -8.78
CA GLN A 50 11.96 5.20 -8.87
C GLN A 50 12.90 4.00 -8.72
N ARG A 51 12.44 2.93 -8.05
CA ARG A 51 13.22 1.71 -7.78
C ARG A 51 12.87 0.54 -8.69
N GLN A 52 12.29 0.79 -9.87
CA GLN A 52 11.99 -0.27 -10.84
C GLN A 52 13.27 -1.05 -11.25
N PRO A 53 13.19 -2.38 -11.42
CA PRO A 53 12.04 -3.24 -11.15
C PRO A 53 11.77 -3.36 -9.63
N CYS A 54 10.49 -3.31 -9.23
CA CYS A 54 10.07 -3.30 -7.83
C CYS A 54 8.80 -4.12 -7.58
N ILE A 55 8.77 -4.86 -6.47
CA ILE A 55 7.58 -5.46 -5.86
C ILE A 55 7.21 -4.60 -4.65
N LEU A 56 6.09 -3.89 -4.75
CA LEU A 56 5.45 -3.21 -3.62
C LEU A 56 4.46 -4.18 -2.96
N PHE A 57 4.81 -4.69 -1.79
CA PHE A 57 3.99 -5.61 -1.02
C PHE A 57 3.20 -4.86 0.05
N ILE A 58 1.88 -4.88 -0.09
CA ILE A 58 0.94 -4.30 0.88
C ILE A 58 0.39 -5.44 1.75
N ASP A 59 0.82 -5.50 3.00
CA ASP A 59 0.32 -6.47 3.99
C ASP A 59 -0.93 -5.94 4.70
N ASP A 60 -1.77 -6.84 5.18
CA ASP A 60 -3.04 -6.54 5.84
C ASP A 60 -3.91 -5.52 5.08
N ILE A 61 -4.06 -5.69 3.76
CA ILE A 61 -4.81 -4.74 2.89
C ILE A 61 -6.27 -4.54 3.32
N ASP A 62 -6.86 -5.50 4.03
CA ASP A 62 -8.16 -5.41 4.67
C ASP A 62 -8.22 -4.36 5.80
N GLY A 63 -7.06 -3.90 6.29
CA GLY A 63 -6.93 -2.74 7.16
C GLY A 63 -7.16 -1.39 6.46
N LEU A 64 -7.20 -1.35 5.12
CA LEU A 64 -7.68 -0.17 4.38
C LEU A 64 -9.21 -0.10 4.48
N PRO A 65 -9.78 1.01 4.98
CA PRO A 65 -11.23 1.14 5.07
C PRO A 65 -11.84 1.24 3.67
N GLY A 66 -12.81 0.37 3.40
CA GLY A 66 -13.59 0.37 2.16
C GLY A 66 -14.74 1.38 2.17
N GLN A 67 -15.39 1.53 1.01
CA GLN A 67 -16.52 2.45 0.75
C GLN A 67 -17.74 2.33 1.69
N ARG A 68 -17.80 1.32 2.57
CA ARG A 68 -18.99 0.98 3.38
C ARG A 68 -18.97 1.48 4.83
N TYR A 69 -17.94 2.22 5.24
CA TYR A 69 -17.94 2.87 6.55
C TYR A 69 -18.68 4.22 6.46
N ASP A 70 -19.99 4.15 6.67
CA ASP A 70 -20.97 5.25 6.56
C ASP A 70 -20.77 6.40 7.58
N SER A 71 -19.66 6.41 8.33
CA SER A 71 -19.42 7.39 9.41
C SER A 71 -17.94 7.62 9.77
N GLU A 72 -16.97 7.05 9.06
CA GLU A 72 -15.54 7.26 9.38
C GLU A 72 -14.92 8.41 8.58
N SER A 73 -14.10 9.19 9.29
CA SER A 73 -13.41 10.44 8.91
C SER A 73 -13.18 10.66 7.41
N GLU A 74 -13.57 11.83 6.90
CA GLU A 74 -13.26 12.31 5.54
C GLU A 74 -11.79 12.12 5.13
N LEU A 75 -10.87 12.18 6.11
CA LEU A 75 -9.44 11.92 5.92
C LEU A 75 -9.16 10.47 5.45
N TYR A 76 -9.84 9.48 6.02
CA TYR A 76 -9.69 8.08 5.62
C TYR A 76 -10.13 7.85 4.18
N GLN A 77 -11.27 8.44 3.79
CA GLN A 77 -11.80 8.30 2.43
C GLN A 77 -10.81 8.84 1.40
N ARG A 78 -10.17 9.97 1.69
CA ARG A 78 -9.15 10.57 0.82
C ARG A 78 -7.91 9.68 0.70
N ILE A 79 -7.44 9.09 1.79
CA ILE A 79 -6.30 8.15 1.78
C ILE A 79 -6.63 6.90 0.94
N THR A 80 -7.81 6.30 1.14
CA THR A 80 -8.25 5.14 0.35
C THR A 80 -8.38 5.51 -1.13
N GLN A 81 -8.95 6.69 -1.45
CA GLN A 81 -9.04 7.17 -2.83
C GLN A 81 -7.67 7.34 -3.47
N GLU A 82 -6.72 7.98 -2.79
CA GLU A 82 -5.34 8.12 -3.30
C GLU A 82 -4.70 6.74 -3.53
N PHE A 83 -4.88 5.80 -2.60
CA PHE A 83 -4.38 4.44 -2.78
C PHE A 83 -4.98 3.77 -4.03
N LEU A 84 -6.30 3.87 -4.23
CA LEU A 84 -6.97 3.32 -5.40
C LEU A 84 -6.44 3.95 -6.70
N ILE A 85 -6.33 5.27 -6.77
CA ILE A 85 -5.77 6.01 -7.91
C ILE A 85 -4.36 5.51 -8.25
N GLN A 86 -3.52 5.32 -7.22
CA GLN A 86 -2.15 4.84 -7.39
C GLN A 86 -2.11 3.38 -7.86
N THR A 87 -3.04 2.52 -7.44
CA THR A 87 -3.12 1.11 -7.86
C THR A 87 -3.73 0.90 -9.24
N GLU A 88 -4.75 1.69 -9.61
CA GLU A 88 -5.35 1.65 -10.95
C GLU A 88 -4.38 2.10 -12.03
N GLY A 89 -3.33 2.84 -11.62
CA GLY A 89 -2.28 3.23 -12.51
C GLY A 89 -2.84 4.02 -13.68
N THR A 90 -3.68 5.04 -13.42
CA THR A 90 -3.94 6.08 -14.44
C THR A 90 -2.60 6.43 -15.03
N LEU A 91 -2.50 6.09 -16.31
CA LEU A 91 -1.25 5.76 -16.97
C LEU A 91 -0.24 6.84 -16.67
N CYS A 92 0.96 6.41 -16.29
CA CYS A 92 2.14 7.19 -16.61
C CYS A 92 2.09 7.48 -18.12
N GLU A 93 1.61 8.66 -18.49
CA GLU A 93 2.22 9.44 -19.56
C GLU A 93 3.56 9.98 -19.08
#